data_AF-A0A2C9KS11-F1
#
_entry.id   AF-A0A2C9KS11-F1
#
_cell.length_a   1.000
_cell.length_b   1.000
_cell.length_c   1.000
_cell.angle_alpha   90.00
_cell.angle_beta   90.00
_cell.angle_gamma   90.00
#
_symmetry.space_group_name_H-M   'P 1'
#
loop_
_entity.id
_entity.type
_entity.pdbx_description
1 polymer ?
#
loop_
_entity_poly.entity_id
_entity_poly.type
_entity_poly.pdbx_seq_one_letter_code
_entity_poly.pdbx_strand_id
1 'polypeptide(L)'
;MPPKRASLKRKISHCDETNEQDVPESVGKTKKKSVTKAEKNNTTKSFFSEKSKSKPSACASQSYKHWLIKSEPNSRIENSVEMKFSFNDLQSSPNQTSSWDGVRNYQARNFLRDQMKPGQDVFFYHSNCKEPGIVGICQVVKEGYPDHTQFDSKNPHFDSSSQKDNPKWFMVDVKLVRPLKRFISLAELKGLHQAHLKSGGPLQKLGLFTRPRLSVQPITDGLID
;
A
#
# COMPACT_ATOMS: atom_id res chain seq x y z
N MET A 1 -9.71 -21.39 -41.92
CA MET A 1 -10.70 -20.29 -41.90
C MET A 1 -11.58 -20.45 -40.65
N PRO A 2 -11.61 -19.49 -39.71
CA PRO A 2 -12.55 -19.51 -38.61
C PRO A 2 -13.86 -18.77 -38.97
N PRO A 3 -15.01 -19.12 -38.36
CA PRO A 3 -16.30 -18.55 -38.73
C PRO A 3 -16.51 -17.13 -38.16
N LYS A 4 -17.16 -16.30 -38.99
CA LYS A 4 -17.57 -14.91 -38.72
C LYS A 4 -18.60 -14.85 -37.59
N ARG A 5 -18.44 -13.92 -36.64
CA ARG A 5 -19.50 -13.54 -35.68
C ARG A 5 -19.79 -12.03 -35.78
N ALA A 6 -21.09 -11.75 -35.84
CA ALA A 6 -21.71 -10.52 -36.29
C ALA A 6 -21.67 -9.39 -35.24
N SER A 7 -21.56 -8.16 -35.76
CA SER A 7 -21.62 -6.89 -35.05
C SER A 7 -23.07 -6.51 -34.75
N LEU A 8 -23.42 -6.22 -33.49
CA LEU A 8 -24.68 -5.55 -33.14
C LEU A 8 -24.40 -4.09 -32.73
N LYS A 9 -24.83 -3.16 -33.58
CA LYS A 9 -24.96 -1.74 -33.30
C LYS A 9 -26.19 -1.51 -32.40
N ARG A 10 -26.07 -0.71 -31.33
CA ARG A 10 -27.23 -0.08 -30.69
C ARG A 10 -27.16 1.43 -30.82
N LYS A 11 -28.33 1.98 -31.15
CA LYS A 11 -28.62 3.34 -31.58
C LYS A 11 -28.56 4.32 -30.41
N ILE A 12 -28.04 5.51 -30.72
CA ILE A 12 -28.14 6.76 -29.97
C ILE A 12 -29.55 7.34 -30.23
N SER A 13 -30.21 7.84 -29.19
CA SER A 13 -31.38 8.72 -29.30
C SER A 13 -31.03 10.07 -28.67
N HIS A 14 -31.00 11.09 -29.53
CA HIS A 14 -30.95 12.52 -29.22
C HIS A 14 -32.39 13.04 -29.08
N CYS A 15 -32.60 14.00 -28.19
CA CYS A 15 -33.63 15.03 -28.34
C CYS A 15 -33.07 16.35 -27.80
N ASP A 16 -33.18 17.37 -28.65
CA ASP A 16 -32.67 18.73 -28.53
C ASP A 16 -33.65 19.68 -27.81
N GLU A 17 -33.06 20.76 -27.28
CA GLU A 17 -33.53 22.17 -27.26
C GLU A 17 -34.87 22.53 -26.59
N THR A 18 -35.10 23.69 -25.93
CA THR A 18 -34.45 25.01 -25.76
C THR A 18 -35.08 25.66 -24.51
N ASN A 19 -34.40 26.62 -23.87
CA ASN A 19 -34.78 28.04 -23.86
C ASN A 19 -34.20 28.82 -22.66
N GLU A 20 -33.98 30.09 -22.91
CA GLU A 20 -33.12 31.09 -22.28
C GLU A 20 -33.79 31.93 -21.18
N GLN A 21 -32.97 32.72 -20.46
CA GLN A 21 -33.28 33.93 -19.66
C GLN A 21 -33.87 33.68 -18.25
N ASP A 22 -33.35 34.22 -17.13
CA ASP A 22 -33.04 35.62 -16.83
C ASP A 22 -32.02 35.80 -15.68
N VAL A 23 -31.35 36.95 -15.71
CA VAL A 23 -30.37 37.49 -14.74
C VAL A 23 -31.11 38.42 -13.73
N PRO A 24 -30.60 38.64 -12.51
CA PRO A 24 -30.26 40.02 -12.19
C PRO A 24 -28.96 40.22 -11.39
N GLU A 25 -28.20 41.19 -11.91
CA GLU A 25 -27.35 42.21 -11.29
C GLU A 25 -26.97 42.12 -9.80
N SER A 26 -25.65 42.12 -9.59
CA SER A 26 -24.97 42.57 -8.37
C SER A 26 -24.53 44.04 -8.50
N VAL A 27 -24.93 44.91 -7.56
CA VAL A 27 -24.37 46.26 -7.40
C VAL A 27 -23.81 46.45 -5.97
N GLY A 28 -22.48 46.53 -5.91
CA GLY A 28 -21.65 47.50 -5.17
C GLY A 28 -21.89 47.80 -3.68
N LYS A 29 -20.82 47.64 -2.88
CA LYS A 29 -20.17 48.80 -2.21
C LYS A 29 -18.81 48.48 -1.58
N THR A 30 -17.85 49.31 -1.97
CA THR A 30 -16.48 49.51 -1.51
C THR A 30 -16.41 49.95 -0.05
N LYS A 31 -15.35 49.56 0.69
CA LYS A 31 -14.61 50.47 1.60
C LYS A 31 -13.20 49.96 1.92
N LYS A 32 -12.22 50.82 1.62
CA LYS A 32 -10.79 50.77 1.97
C LYS A 32 -10.56 51.02 3.48
N LYS A 33 -9.45 50.51 4.01
CA LYS A 33 -8.48 51.16 4.94
C LYS A 33 -7.40 50.12 5.28
N SER A 34 -6.13 50.22 4.88
CA SER A 34 -5.05 51.20 5.13
C SER A 34 -3.99 50.59 6.06
N VAL A 35 -2.76 50.60 5.55
CA VAL A 35 -1.47 50.14 6.09
C VAL A 35 -0.99 51.02 7.27
N THR A 36 -0.27 50.45 8.24
CA THR A 36 1.03 50.89 8.84
C THR A 36 1.36 50.01 10.07
N LYS A 37 2.48 49.26 10.12
CA LYS A 37 3.89 49.60 10.43
C LYS A 37 4.22 49.59 11.94
N ALA A 38 5.34 48.93 12.25
CA ALA A 38 5.89 48.57 13.57
C ALA A 38 6.59 49.73 14.31
N GLU A 39 6.69 49.63 15.66
CA GLU A 39 7.95 49.52 16.44
C GLU A 39 7.78 49.78 17.96
N LYS A 40 8.47 48.95 18.78
CA LYS A 40 9.21 49.19 20.06
C LYS A 40 8.44 49.78 21.28
N ASN A 41 8.71 49.51 22.56
CA ASN A 41 9.56 48.63 23.38
C ASN A 41 9.09 48.83 24.85
N ASN A 42 9.14 47.81 25.73
CA ASN A 42 9.88 47.85 27.02
C ASN A 42 9.41 46.84 28.10
N THR A 43 10.42 46.13 28.61
CA THR A 43 10.69 45.82 30.03
C THR A 43 9.68 45.01 30.83
N THR A 44 10.03 43.74 31.07
CA THR A 44 10.01 43.20 32.44
C THR A 44 10.94 41.98 32.54
N LYS A 45 11.94 42.09 33.43
CA LYS A 45 12.70 40.95 33.94
C LYS A 45 11.79 40.11 34.81
N SER A 46 11.75 38.80 34.57
CA SER A 46 11.39 37.83 35.61
C SER A 46 11.97 36.47 35.27
N PHE A 47 12.89 36.05 36.14
CA PHE A 47 13.41 34.70 36.32
C PHE A 47 12.35 33.63 36.10
N PHE A 48 12.59 32.63 35.26
CA PHE A 48 12.15 31.24 35.50
C PHE A 48 12.94 30.25 34.63
N SER A 49 13.88 29.55 35.28
CA SER A 49 14.19 28.13 35.13
C SER A 49 14.19 27.55 33.70
N GLU A 50 15.40 27.36 33.16
CA GLU A 50 15.68 26.36 32.13
C GLU A 50 15.19 24.97 32.58
N LYS A 51 14.05 24.55 32.02
CA LYS A 51 13.72 23.13 31.89
C LYS A 51 13.86 22.78 30.42
N SER A 52 15.08 22.43 30.03
CA SER A 52 15.35 21.64 28.83
C SER A 52 14.58 20.32 28.97
N LYS A 53 13.34 20.30 28.45
CA LYS A 53 12.66 19.04 28.17
C LYS A 53 13.44 18.39 27.04
N SER A 54 14.40 17.54 27.41
CA SER A 54 14.92 16.51 26.54
C SER A 54 13.72 15.73 26.00
N LYS A 55 13.41 15.92 24.72
CA LYS A 55 12.58 14.96 23.99
C LYS A 55 13.16 13.58 24.26
N PRO A 56 12.37 12.57 24.66
CA PRO A 56 12.88 11.21 24.62
C PRO A 56 13.29 10.92 23.19
N SER A 57 14.59 10.68 23.06
CA SER A 57 15.31 10.33 21.85
C SER A 57 14.76 9.02 21.27
N ALA A 58 14.61 9.03 19.95
CA ALA A 58 14.57 7.88 19.04
C ALA A 58 13.63 6.71 19.39
N CYS A 59 12.52 6.63 18.66
CA CYS A 59 11.89 5.35 18.33
C CYS A 59 12.98 4.47 17.70
N ALA A 60 13.44 3.44 18.43
CA ALA A 60 14.40 2.49 17.90
C ALA A 60 13.88 1.98 16.55
N SER A 61 14.58 2.31 15.46
CA SER A 61 14.24 1.82 14.14
C SER A 61 14.49 0.32 14.12
N GLN A 62 13.45 -0.46 14.41
CA GLN A 62 13.50 -1.91 14.27
C GLN A 62 13.83 -2.21 12.81
N SER A 63 15.06 -2.65 12.53
CA SER A 63 15.47 -3.06 11.19
C SER A 63 14.98 -4.49 10.96
N TYR A 64 13.99 -4.65 10.09
CA TYR A 64 13.52 -5.98 9.69
C TYR A 64 14.38 -6.50 8.55
N LYS A 65 14.77 -7.78 8.60
CA LYS A 65 15.48 -8.43 7.49
C LYS A 65 14.56 -9.24 6.59
N HIS A 66 13.35 -9.51 7.06
CA HIS A 66 12.44 -10.47 6.45
C HIS A 66 11.01 -9.95 6.42
N TRP A 67 10.27 -10.38 5.42
CA TRP A 67 8.91 -9.89 5.17
C TRP A 67 7.96 -11.01 4.78
N LEU A 68 6.66 -10.73 4.87
CA LEU A 68 5.60 -11.51 4.26
C LEU A 68 4.74 -10.58 3.41
N ILE A 69 4.47 -11.01 2.17
CA ILE A 69 3.58 -10.33 1.24
C ILE A 69 2.43 -11.25 0.86
N LYS A 70 1.21 -10.71 0.82
CA LYS A 70 0.00 -11.45 0.45
C LYS A 70 -0.39 -11.17 -0.99
N SER A 71 -0.73 -12.23 -1.72
CA SER A 71 -1.30 -12.14 -3.07
C SER A 71 -2.42 -13.15 -3.25
N GLU A 72 -3.33 -12.92 -4.18
CA GLU A 72 -4.45 -13.79 -4.49
C GLU A 72 -4.09 -14.73 -5.65
N PRO A 73 -4.08 -16.07 -5.47
CA PRO A 73 -3.69 -16.99 -6.54
C PRO A 73 -4.83 -17.32 -7.52
N ASN A 74 -6.07 -17.00 -7.14
CA ASN A 74 -7.26 -17.33 -7.90
C ASN A 74 -7.81 -16.09 -8.62
N SER A 75 -8.52 -16.32 -9.72
CA SER A 75 -9.18 -15.25 -10.48
C SER A 75 -10.23 -14.55 -9.63
N ARG A 76 -10.13 -13.22 -9.56
CA ARG A 76 -11.14 -12.31 -9.02
C ARG A 76 -11.11 -11.05 -9.86
N ILE A 77 -12.26 -10.64 -10.36
CA ILE A 77 -12.39 -9.45 -11.21
C ILE A 77 -12.82 -8.28 -10.34
N GLU A 78 -12.08 -7.17 -10.43
CA GLU A 78 -12.40 -5.89 -9.80
C GLU A 78 -12.33 -4.82 -10.89
N ASN A 79 -13.41 -4.05 -11.09
CA ASN A 79 -13.49 -3.03 -12.15
C ASN A 79 -13.06 -3.52 -13.55
N SER A 80 -13.43 -4.75 -13.91
CA SER A 80 -13.05 -5.41 -15.18
C SER A 80 -11.58 -5.76 -15.34
N VAL A 81 -10.80 -5.71 -14.25
CA VAL A 81 -9.39 -6.12 -14.21
C VAL A 81 -9.25 -7.34 -13.30
N GLU A 82 -8.42 -8.29 -13.71
CA GLU A 82 -8.15 -9.50 -12.95
C GLU A 82 -7.08 -9.23 -11.87
N MET A 83 -7.41 -9.56 -10.61
CA MET A 83 -6.54 -9.36 -9.44
C MET A 83 -5.60 -10.53 -9.16
N LYS A 84 -5.64 -11.56 -9.99
CA LYS A 84 -4.89 -12.80 -9.80
C LYS A 84 -3.39 -12.56 -9.97
N PHE A 85 -2.62 -12.93 -8.96
CA PHE A 85 -1.18 -13.05 -9.07
C PHE A 85 -0.64 -14.15 -8.15
N SER A 86 -0.53 -15.36 -8.70
CA SER A 86 -0.01 -16.53 -8.00
C SER A 86 1.52 -16.60 -8.00
N PHE A 87 2.07 -17.55 -7.25
CA PHE A 87 3.52 -17.78 -7.23
C PHE A 87 4.04 -18.31 -8.57
N ASN A 88 3.21 -19.07 -9.29
CA ASN A 88 3.53 -19.54 -10.63
C ASN A 88 3.50 -18.40 -11.66
N ASP A 89 2.65 -17.40 -11.45
CA ASP A 89 2.63 -16.19 -12.29
C ASP A 89 3.96 -15.43 -12.10
N LEU A 90 4.44 -15.25 -10.86
CA LEU A 90 5.78 -14.69 -10.60
C LEU A 90 6.91 -15.51 -11.23
N GLN A 91 6.84 -16.85 -11.13
CA GLN A 91 7.83 -17.73 -11.75
C GLN A 91 7.85 -17.61 -13.28
N SER A 92 6.72 -17.26 -13.89
CA SER A 92 6.56 -17.09 -15.33
C SER A 92 6.85 -15.64 -15.80
N SER A 93 6.93 -14.68 -14.88
CA SER A 93 7.27 -13.29 -15.19
C SER A 93 8.66 -13.17 -15.82
N PRO A 94 8.91 -12.15 -16.65
CA PRO A 94 10.24 -11.85 -17.15
C PRO A 94 11.26 -11.74 -16.01
N ASN A 95 12.40 -12.43 -16.16
CA ASN A 95 13.43 -12.54 -15.11
C ASN A 95 12.91 -13.04 -13.75
N GLN A 96 11.74 -13.69 -13.73
CA GLN A 96 11.03 -14.14 -12.53
C GLN A 96 10.83 -12.99 -11.52
N THR A 97 10.65 -11.77 -12.04
CA THR A 97 10.58 -10.53 -11.28
C THR A 97 9.27 -9.82 -11.58
N SER A 98 8.64 -9.26 -10.55
CA SER A 98 7.43 -8.44 -10.70
C SER A 98 7.44 -7.27 -9.73
N SER A 99 6.81 -6.18 -10.14
CA SER A 99 6.44 -5.09 -9.25
C SER A 99 5.34 -5.55 -8.30
N TRP A 100 5.41 -5.12 -7.04
CA TRP A 100 4.44 -5.42 -6.00
C TRP A 100 3.50 -4.23 -5.79
N ASP A 101 2.68 -3.96 -6.81
CA ASP A 101 1.76 -2.84 -6.87
C ASP A 101 0.47 -3.05 -6.06
N GLY A 102 -0.45 -2.08 -6.13
CA GLY A 102 -1.81 -2.24 -5.61
C GLY A 102 -1.96 -2.12 -4.09
N VAL A 103 -0.87 -1.88 -3.36
CA VAL A 103 -0.94 -1.67 -1.90
C VAL A 103 -1.59 -0.32 -1.59
N ARG A 104 -2.78 -0.35 -0.97
CA ARG A 104 -3.57 0.83 -0.57
C ARG A 104 -3.79 0.95 0.94
N ASN A 105 -2.91 0.33 1.73
CA ASN A 105 -2.87 0.48 3.18
C ASN A 105 -1.66 1.32 3.59
N TYR A 106 -1.88 2.41 4.34
CA TYR A 106 -0.80 3.35 4.72
C TYR A 106 0.35 2.70 5.51
N GLN A 107 0.05 1.75 6.39
CA GLN A 107 1.08 1.04 7.15
C GLN A 107 1.89 0.10 6.24
N ALA A 108 1.21 -0.68 5.40
CA ALA A 108 1.87 -1.53 4.40
C ALA A 108 2.75 -0.70 3.45
N ARG A 109 2.24 0.42 2.97
CA ARG A 109 3.00 1.37 2.14
C ARG A 109 4.27 1.84 2.86
N ASN A 110 4.18 2.24 4.13
CA ASN A 110 5.36 2.70 4.87
C ASN A 110 6.42 1.59 4.97
N PHE A 111 6.01 0.32 5.09
CA PHE A 111 6.97 -0.80 5.02
C PHE A 111 7.65 -0.89 3.64
N LEU A 112 6.87 -0.83 2.55
CA LEU A 112 7.40 -0.86 1.18
C LEU A 112 8.36 0.31 0.90
N ARG A 113 7.96 1.53 1.26
CA ARG A 113 8.67 2.77 0.96
C ARG A 113 9.93 2.95 1.81
N ASP A 114 9.79 2.76 3.13
CA ASP A 114 10.80 3.22 4.08
C ASP A 114 11.71 2.09 4.57
N GLN A 115 11.25 0.83 4.55
CA GLN A 115 11.90 -0.26 5.31
C GLN A 115 12.36 -1.44 4.47
N MET A 116 11.63 -1.80 3.41
CA MET A 116 12.07 -2.85 2.50
C MET A 116 13.31 -2.41 1.71
N LYS A 117 14.35 -3.26 1.72
CA LYS A 117 15.62 -3.01 1.03
C LYS A 117 16.03 -4.19 0.16
N PRO A 118 16.74 -3.95 -0.95
CA PRO A 118 17.20 -5.02 -1.83
C PRO A 118 18.03 -6.06 -1.06
N GLY A 119 17.87 -7.33 -1.42
CA GLY A 119 18.51 -8.46 -0.74
C GLY A 119 17.74 -9.02 0.46
N GLN A 120 16.67 -8.36 0.93
CA GLN A 120 15.82 -8.88 2.00
C GLN A 120 14.86 -9.95 1.49
N ASP A 121 14.76 -11.04 2.24
CA ASP A 121 13.91 -12.17 1.90
C ASP A 121 12.43 -11.91 2.25
N VAL A 122 11.56 -12.47 1.42
CA VAL A 122 10.12 -12.25 1.48
C VAL A 122 9.37 -13.56 1.29
N PHE A 123 8.55 -13.92 2.27
CA PHE A 123 7.60 -15.01 2.17
C PHE A 123 6.43 -14.62 1.27
N PHE A 124 6.21 -15.40 0.20
CA PHE A 124 5.06 -15.24 -0.67
C PHE A 124 3.88 -16.02 -0.08
N TYR A 125 2.83 -15.30 0.32
CA TYR A 125 1.65 -15.85 0.95
C TYR A 125 0.44 -15.80 0.01
N HIS A 126 -0.16 -16.96 -0.26
CA HIS A 126 -1.44 -17.06 -0.95
C HIS A 126 -2.58 -16.74 0.01
N SER A 127 -3.34 -15.70 -0.33
CA SER A 127 -4.49 -15.20 0.41
C SER A 127 -5.77 -15.30 -0.42
N ASN A 128 -6.92 -15.17 0.23
CA ASN A 128 -8.24 -15.21 -0.41
C ASN A 128 -8.47 -16.43 -1.34
N CYS A 129 -8.00 -17.60 -0.91
CA CYS A 129 -8.15 -18.85 -1.64
C CYS A 129 -8.58 -19.97 -0.67
N LYS A 130 -8.95 -21.12 -1.25
CA LYS A 130 -9.39 -22.30 -0.48
C LYS A 130 -8.32 -22.79 0.50
N GLU A 131 -7.06 -22.74 0.08
CA GLU A 131 -5.90 -23.21 0.86
C GLU A 131 -4.90 -22.06 1.02
N PRO A 132 -5.14 -21.14 1.99
CA PRO A 132 -4.26 -20.01 2.20
C PRO A 132 -3.02 -20.43 2.99
N GLY A 133 -1.86 -19.86 2.65
CA GLY A 133 -0.59 -20.24 3.27
C GLY A 133 0.65 -19.72 2.53
N ILE A 134 1.81 -20.04 3.06
CA ILE A 134 3.11 -19.67 2.47
C ILE A 134 3.52 -20.75 1.47
N VAL A 135 3.87 -20.31 0.25
CA VAL A 135 4.18 -21.21 -0.88
C VAL A 135 5.64 -21.13 -1.32
N GLY A 136 6.31 -20.01 -1.07
CA GLY A 136 7.66 -19.80 -1.57
C GLY A 136 8.35 -18.58 -0.97
N ILE A 137 9.59 -18.41 -1.39
CA ILE A 137 10.44 -17.29 -1.01
C ILE A 137 10.80 -16.51 -2.26
N CYS A 138 10.72 -15.20 -2.12
CA CYS A 138 11.20 -14.21 -3.06
C CYS A 138 12.14 -13.24 -2.31
N GLN A 139 12.76 -12.34 -3.05
CA GLN A 139 13.69 -11.35 -2.50
C GLN A 139 13.39 -9.99 -3.12
N VAL A 140 13.52 -8.93 -2.32
CA VAL A 140 13.44 -7.55 -2.84
C VAL A 140 14.62 -7.29 -3.76
N VAL A 141 14.38 -6.83 -4.97
CA VAL A 141 15.43 -6.46 -5.95
C VAL A 141 15.43 -4.98 -6.31
N LYS A 142 14.36 -4.25 -5.95
CA LYS A 142 14.27 -2.80 -6.07
C LYS A 142 13.54 -2.22 -4.87
N GLU A 143 14.12 -1.22 -4.23
CA GLU A 143 13.50 -0.54 -3.09
C GLU A 143 12.29 0.30 -3.47
N GLY A 144 11.57 0.82 -2.47
CA GLY A 144 10.32 1.54 -2.63
C GLY A 144 10.36 2.70 -3.65
N TYR A 145 9.48 2.63 -4.65
CA TYR A 145 9.29 3.67 -5.67
C TYR A 145 7.79 3.88 -5.95
N PRO A 146 7.39 5.01 -6.57
CA PRO A 146 5.98 5.32 -6.80
C PRO A 146 5.25 4.21 -7.58
N ASP A 147 4.10 3.79 -7.06
CA ASP A 147 3.25 2.80 -7.72
C ASP A 147 2.58 3.43 -8.95
N HIS A 148 2.88 2.94 -10.16
CA HIS A 148 2.36 3.53 -11.38
C HIS A 148 0.84 3.31 -11.55
N THR A 149 0.28 2.27 -10.92
CA THR A 149 -1.15 1.93 -11.02
C THR A 149 -2.06 2.95 -10.35
N GLN A 150 -1.53 3.72 -9.39
CA GLN A 150 -2.31 4.73 -8.67
C GLN A 150 -2.76 5.89 -9.58
N PHE A 151 -2.14 6.05 -10.76
CA PHE A 151 -2.44 7.13 -11.71
C PHE A 151 -3.28 6.69 -12.91
N ASP A 152 -3.54 5.39 -13.06
CA ASP A 152 -4.33 4.86 -14.17
C ASP A 152 -5.80 4.72 -13.77
N SER A 153 -6.68 5.57 -14.30
CA SER A 153 -8.11 5.58 -13.99
C SER A 153 -8.86 4.29 -14.35
N LYS A 154 -8.26 3.41 -15.15
CA LYS A 154 -8.82 2.10 -15.49
C LYS A 154 -8.36 0.99 -14.55
N ASN A 155 -7.31 1.24 -13.77
CA ASN A 155 -6.81 0.27 -12.82
C ASN A 155 -7.69 0.25 -11.55
N PRO A 156 -7.98 -0.92 -10.95
CA PRO A 156 -8.77 -1.01 -9.72
C PRO A 156 -8.17 -0.24 -8.55
N HIS A 157 -6.87 -0.02 -8.58
CA HIS A 157 -6.11 0.66 -7.55
C HIS A 157 -5.84 2.14 -7.87
N PHE A 158 -6.56 2.72 -8.83
CA PHE A 158 -6.54 4.16 -9.08
C PHE A 158 -6.83 4.96 -7.80
N ASP A 159 -6.10 6.05 -7.58
CA ASP A 159 -6.38 7.01 -6.51
C ASP A 159 -6.38 8.41 -7.10
N SER A 160 -7.57 8.97 -7.33
CA SER A 160 -7.76 10.32 -7.88
C SER A 160 -7.15 11.43 -7.03
N SER A 161 -6.86 11.14 -5.77
CA SER A 161 -6.26 12.08 -4.83
C SER A 161 -4.73 11.99 -4.77
N SER A 162 -4.10 11.05 -5.51
CA SER A 162 -2.65 10.94 -5.63
C SER A 162 -2.12 11.77 -6.80
N GLN A 163 -1.05 12.53 -6.55
CA GLN A 163 -0.45 13.41 -7.56
C GLN A 163 0.93 12.90 -7.97
N LYS A 164 1.35 13.15 -9.21
CA LYS A 164 2.63 12.64 -9.73
C LYS A 164 3.86 13.26 -9.06
N ASP A 165 3.75 14.51 -8.62
CA ASP A 165 4.78 15.25 -7.89
C ASP A 165 4.86 14.84 -6.41
N ASN A 166 3.77 14.31 -5.85
CA ASN A 166 3.71 13.81 -4.48
C ASN A 166 2.90 12.49 -4.39
N PRO A 167 3.47 11.37 -4.89
CA PRO A 167 2.78 10.08 -4.96
C PRO A 167 2.41 9.57 -3.57
N LYS A 168 1.17 9.12 -3.41
CA LYS A 168 0.68 8.54 -2.14
C LYS A 168 1.12 7.12 -1.94
N TRP A 169 1.22 6.33 -3.01
CA TRP A 169 1.41 4.87 -2.98
C TRP A 169 2.76 4.48 -3.57
N PHE A 170 3.34 3.44 -2.99
CA PHE A 170 4.68 2.96 -3.33
C PHE A 170 4.64 1.45 -3.45
N MET A 171 5.51 0.93 -4.30
CA MET A 171 5.73 -0.49 -4.54
C MET A 171 7.23 -0.79 -4.55
N VAL A 172 7.57 -2.07 -4.51
CA VAL A 172 8.93 -2.60 -4.67
C VAL A 172 8.94 -3.57 -5.85
N ASP A 173 10.11 -3.98 -6.33
CA ASP A 173 10.20 -5.16 -7.19
C ASP A 173 10.70 -6.35 -6.37
N VAL A 174 10.06 -7.51 -6.56
CA VAL A 174 10.46 -8.77 -5.95
C VAL A 174 10.82 -9.78 -7.03
N LYS A 175 11.84 -10.58 -6.76
CA LYS A 175 12.30 -11.67 -7.62
C LYS A 175 12.13 -13.01 -6.93
N LEU A 176 11.67 -14.01 -7.68
CA LEU A 176 11.61 -15.40 -7.24
C LEU A 176 12.99 -15.86 -6.73
N VAL A 177 13.02 -16.53 -5.58
CA VAL A 177 14.21 -17.26 -5.09
C VAL A 177 13.98 -18.75 -5.24
N ARG A 178 12.95 -19.28 -4.56
CA ARG A 178 12.62 -20.72 -4.60
C ARG A 178 11.22 -21.02 -4.04
N PRO A 179 10.58 -22.12 -4.46
CA PRO A 179 9.46 -22.68 -3.71
C PRO A 179 9.88 -23.16 -2.31
N LEU A 180 8.92 -23.31 -1.41
CA LEU A 180 9.16 -24.04 -0.16
C LEU A 180 9.19 -25.55 -0.42
N LYS A 181 9.92 -26.29 0.44
CA LYS A 181 9.97 -27.76 0.38
C LYS A 181 8.59 -28.40 0.57
N ARG A 182 7.72 -27.74 1.34
CA ARG A 182 6.32 -28.09 1.53
C ARG A 182 5.51 -26.81 1.70
N PHE A 183 4.22 -26.88 1.39
CA PHE A 183 3.28 -25.82 1.70
C PHE A 183 3.12 -25.65 3.22
N ILE A 184 3.10 -24.39 3.68
CA ILE A 184 2.86 -24.05 5.09
C ILE A 184 1.50 -23.37 5.19
N SER A 185 0.49 -24.13 5.64
CA SER A 185 -0.90 -23.65 5.66
C SER A 185 -1.14 -22.57 6.74
N LEU A 186 -2.15 -21.72 6.53
CA LEU A 186 -2.64 -20.80 7.56
C LEU A 186 -3.07 -21.52 8.84
N ALA A 187 -3.67 -22.72 8.71
CA ALA A 187 -4.12 -23.53 9.85
C ALA A 187 -2.95 -23.98 10.72
N GLU A 188 -1.86 -24.45 10.08
CA GLU A 188 -0.62 -24.81 10.76
C GLU A 188 -0.01 -23.59 11.47
N LEU A 189 0.14 -22.47 10.76
CA LEU A 189 0.66 -21.23 11.35
C LEU A 189 -0.19 -20.77 12.54
N LYS A 190 -1.52 -20.95 12.48
CA LYS A 190 -2.44 -20.58 13.55
C LYS A 190 -2.25 -21.46 14.78
N GLY A 191 -2.11 -22.77 14.59
CA GLY A 191 -1.81 -23.71 15.68
C GLY A 191 -0.50 -23.35 16.39
N LEU A 192 0.57 -23.09 15.61
CA LEU A 192 1.87 -22.69 16.16
C LEU A 192 1.80 -21.32 16.86
N HIS A 193 1.11 -20.34 16.28
CA HIS A 193 0.88 -19.04 16.92
C HIS A 193 0.17 -19.18 18.27
N GLN A 194 -0.89 -19.99 18.35
CA GLN A 194 -1.62 -20.23 19.59
C GLN A 194 -0.78 -20.95 20.65
N ALA A 195 0.06 -21.90 20.25
CA ALA A 195 1.01 -22.54 21.15
C ALA A 195 2.04 -21.51 21.68
N HIS A 196 2.59 -20.68 20.80
CA HIS A 196 3.58 -19.66 21.16
C HIS A 196 3.02 -18.53 22.00
N LEU A 197 1.74 -18.18 21.87
CA LEU A 197 1.07 -17.24 22.78
C LEU A 197 1.11 -17.72 24.24
N LYS A 198 1.12 -19.03 24.49
CA LYS A 198 1.18 -19.61 25.83
C LYS A 198 2.61 -19.75 26.34
N SER A 199 3.53 -20.14 25.46
CA SER A 199 4.92 -20.43 25.83
C SER A 199 5.89 -19.25 25.69
N GLY A 200 5.46 -18.12 25.12
CA GLY A 200 6.34 -17.00 24.79
C GLY A 200 7.17 -17.22 23.53
N GLY A 201 6.78 -18.17 22.66
CA GLY A 201 7.54 -18.56 21.47
C GLY A 201 7.56 -17.51 20.34
N PRO A 202 8.35 -17.73 19.28
CA PRO A 202 8.65 -16.70 18.28
C PRO A 202 7.44 -16.23 17.48
N LEU A 203 6.48 -17.14 17.19
CA LEU A 203 5.28 -16.78 16.40
C LEU A 203 4.22 -16.01 17.20
N GLN A 204 4.40 -15.74 18.49
CA GLN A 204 3.36 -15.15 19.35
C GLN A 204 2.89 -13.76 18.88
N LYS A 205 3.71 -13.03 18.12
CA LYS A 205 3.42 -11.67 17.60
C LYS A 205 3.23 -11.64 16.09
N LEU A 206 3.10 -12.80 15.43
CA LEU A 206 3.04 -12.89 13.98
C LEU A 206 1.91 -12.00 13.41
N GLY A 207 2.30 -11.08 12.53
CA GLY A 207 1.40 -10.10 11.90
C GLY A 207 0.20 -10.72 11.19
N LEU A 208 0.32 -11.98 10.77
CA LEU A 208 -0.73 -12.72 10.07
C LEU A 208 -1.99 -12.85 10.92
N PHE A 209 -1.84 -12.94 12.24
CA PHE A 209 -2.92 -13.10 13.21
C PHE A 209 -3.22 -11.82 14.01
N THR A 210 -2.21 -11.00 14.27
CA THR A 210 -2.38 -9.75 15.05
C THR A 210 -2.85 -8.58 14.18
N ARG A 211 -2.58 -8.62 12.86
CA ARG A 211 -2.94 -7.59 11.88
C ARG A 211 -3.46 -8.24 10.58
N PRO A 212 -4.62 -8.91 10.60
CA PRO A 212 -5.08 -9.74 9.47
C PRO A 212 -5.29 -8.94 8.17
N ARG A 213 -5.67 -7.65 8.28
CA ARG A 213 -5.91 -6.75 7.13
C ARG A 213 -4.64 -6.07 6.58
N LEU A 214 -3.47 -6.40 7.11
CA LEU A 214 -2.20 -5.87 6.63
C LEU A 214 -1.58 -6.84 5.61
N SER A 215 -1.38 -6.41 4.37
CA SER A 215 -0.90 -7.25 3.26
C SER A 215 0.62 -7.37 3.17
N VAL A 216 1.35 -6.39 3.70
CA VAL A 216 2.82 -6.37 3.79
C VAL A 216 3.19 -6.34 5.26
N GLN A 217 3.89 -7.37 5.73
CA GLN A 217 4.11 -7.59 7.15
C GLN A 217 5.60 -7.83 7.42
N PRO A 218 6.20 -7.12 8.41
CA PRO A 218 7.55 -7.45 8.84
C PRO A 218 7.56 -8.79 9.58
N ILE A 219 8.66 -9.53 9.40
CA ILE A 219 8.96 -10.76 10.11
C ILE A 219 10.18 -10.51 10.99
N THR A 220 10.04 -10.78 12.28
CA THR A 220 11.12 -10.63 13.25
C THR A 220 12.13 -11.76 13.10
N ASP A 221 13.43 -11.46 13.22
CA ASP A 221 14.52 -12.43 12.95
C ASP A 221 14.38 -13.76 13.71
N GLY A 222 13.91 -13.77 14.95
CA GLY A 222 13.71 -15.01 15.71
C GLY A 222 12.59 -15.93 15.19
N LEU A 223 11.97 -15.64 14.05
CA LEU A 223 10.85 -16.39 13.45
C LEU A 223 11.29 -17.42 12.40
N ILE A 224 12.53 -17.34 11.91
CA ILE A 224 12.93 -18.01 10.65
C ILE A 224 13.74 -19.28 10.86
N ASP A 225 14.40 -19.40 12.00
CA ASP A 225 15.11 -20.61 12.44
C ASP A 225 14.14 -21.61 13.10
#